data_AF-A0A2G2WKY9-F1
#
_entry.id   AF-A0A2G2WKY9-F1
#
_cell.length_a   1.000
_cell.length_b   1.000
_cell.length_c   1.000
_cell.angle_alpha   90.00
_cell.angle_beta   90.00
_cell.angle_gamma   90.00
#
_symmetry.space_group_name_H-M   'P 1'
#
loop_
_entity.id
_entity.type
_entity.pdbx_description
1 polymer ?
#
loop_
_entity_poly.entity_id
_entity_poly.type
_entity_poly.pdbx_seq_one_letter_code
_entity_poly.pdbx_strand_id
1 'polypeptide(L)'
;MKGNSDDRISKLPEPILHHILSFLRAKSAARMSTLSKVLDSAWNSLPYLDFGEILWWLKDVNVVMDQTLASRKKHNISMQRFSLWLSYYACLSYDDRWIKILIACNIKELNLRVETHYYRGNFLYGSLPVAIFAAKSKCAEFAWI
;
A
#
# COMPACT_ATOMS: atom_id res chain seq x y z
N MET A 1 -16.33 -13.44 33.35
CA MET A 1 -15.47 -12.30 33.76
C MET A 1 -15.40 -11.31 32.61
N LYS A 2 -16.08 -10.17 32.72
CA LYS A 2 -16.07 -9.12 31.69
C LYS A 2 -14.82 -8.28 31.95
N GLY A 3 -13.78 -8.50 31.16
CA GLY A 3 -12.59 -7.64 31.19
C GLY A 3 -13.01 -6.24 30.79
N ASN A 4 -13.23 -5.37 31.77
CA ASN A 4 -13.40 -3.94 31.56
C ASN A 4 -12.01 -3.32 31.33
N SER A 5 -11.30 -3.80 30.30
CA SER A 5 -10.19 -3.06 29.72
C SER A 5 -10.84 -2.00 28.85
N ASP A 6 -11.14 -0.87 29.47
CA ASP A 6 -11.64 0.32 28.80
C ASP A 6 -10.68 0.59 27.62
N ASP A 7 -11.12 0.33 26.38
CA ASP A 7 -10.25 0.40 25.21
C ASP A 7 -9.99 1.87 24.90
N ARG A 8 -8.96 2.41 25.56
CA ARG A 8 -8.57 3.82 25.50
C ARG A 8 -8.15 4.23 24.10
N ILE A 9 -7.69 3.29 23.28
CA ILE A 9 -7.28 3.55 21.90
C ILE A 9 -8.53 3.84 21.05
N SER A 10 -9.58 3.03 21.15
CA SER A 10 -10.80 3.29 20.37
C SER A 10 -11.61 4.52 20.81
N LYS A 11 -11.30 5.10 21.98
CA LYS A 11 -11.86 6.39 22.42
C LYS A 11 -11.15 7.61 21.82
N LEU A 12 -10.02 7.41 21.11
CA LEU A 12 -9.31 8.51 20.48
C LEU A 12 -10.10 9.03 19.26
N PRO A 13 -10.06 10.36 18.99
CA PRO A 13 -10.58 10.93 17.76
C PRO A 13 -9.98 10.28 16.50
N GLU A 14 -10.78 10.16 15.45
CA GLU A 14 -10.37 9.57 14.17
C GLU A 14 -9.04 10.12 13.62
N PRO A 15 -8.75 11.45 13.65
CA PRO A 15 -7.48 11.98 13.16
C PRO A 15 -6.25 11.43 13.91
N ILE A 16 -6.37 11.17 15.20
CA ILE A 16 -5.29 10.59 16.01
C ILE A 16 -5.11 9.12 15.65
N LEU A 17 -6.21 8.39 15.45
CA LEU A 17 -6.16 7.01 14.97
C LEU A 17 -5.51 6.90 13.60
N HIS A 18 -5.86 7.77 12.66
CA HIS A 18 -5.19 7.86 11.37
C HIS A 18 -3.70 8.12 11.51
N HIS A 19 -3.32 9.04 12.40
CA HIS A 19 -1.92 9.33 12.64
C HIS A 19 -1.17 8.10 13.16
N ILE A 20 -1.71 7.39 14.17
CA ILE A 20 -1.13 6.16 14.71
C ILE A 20 -1.03 5.08 13.61
N LEU A 21 -2.12 4.82 12.89
CA LEU A 21 -2.17 3.80 11.84
C LEU A 21 -1.23 4.15 10.67
N SER A 22 -0.96 5.44 10.40
CA SER A 22 -0.04 5.86 9.35
C SER A 22 1.42 5.49 9.60
N PHE A 23 1.81 5.25 10.86
CA PHE A 23 3.14 4.73 11.21
C PHE A 23 3.25 3.21 11.07
N LEU A 24 2.14 2.52 10.89
CA LEU A 24 2.11 1.07 10.78
C LEU A 24 2.14 0.64 9.32
N ARG A 25 2.82 -0.49 9.08
CA ARG A 25 2.66 -1.21 7.81
C ARG A 25 1.22 -1.73 7.69
N ALA A 26 0.72 -1.81 6.46
CA ALA A 26 -0.64 -2.18 6.10
C ALA A 26 -1.14 -3.46 6.80
N LYS A 27 -0.30 -4.49 6.90
CA LYS A 27 -0.64 -5.73 7.62
C LYS A 27 -0.89 -5.50 9.11
N SER A 28 -0.03 -4.73 9.77
CA SER A 28 -0.14 -4.45 11.20
C SER A 28 -1.35 -3.56 11.47
N ALA A 29 -1.57 -2.56 10.62
CA ALA A 29 -2.73 -1.69 10.69
C ALA A 29 -4.04 -2.47 10.46
N ALA A 30 -4.11 -3.35 9.45
CA ALA A 30 -5.26 -4.23 9.21
C ALA A 30 -5.52 -5.19 10.37
N ARG A 31 -4.47 -5.73 11.00
CA ARG A 31 -4.62 -6.56 12.22
C ARG A 31 -5.13 -5.74 13.40
N MET A 32 -4.68 -4.51 13.55
CA MET A 32 -5.14 -3.62 14.60
C MET A 32 -6.60 -3.18 14.38
N SER A 33 -7.03 -3.10 13.12
CA SER A 33 -8.41 -2.80 12.74
C SER A 33 -9.41 -3.82 13.27
N THR A 34 -9.02 -5.09 13.41
CA THR A 34 -9.93 -6.14 13.94
C THR A 34 -10.19 -6.05 15.44
N LEU A 35 -9.42 -5.24 16.18
CA LEU A 35 -9.55 -5.08 17.63
C LEU A 35 -10.73 -4.19 18.03
N SER A 36 -11.16 -3.27 17.15
CA SER A 36 -12.27 -2.36 17.44
C SER A 36 -12.92 -1.85 16.17
N LYS A 37 -14.25 -1.65 16.20
CA LYS A 37 -15.00 -1.05 15.08
C LYS A 37 -14.51 0.35 14.71
N VAL A 38 -14.02 1.11 15.69
CA VAL A 38 -13.50 2.47 15.45
C VAL A 38 -12.17 2.40 14.70
N LEU A 39 -11.29 1.46 15.07
CA LEU A 39 -10.04 1.21 14.38
C LEU A 39 -10.26 0.65 12.97
N ASP A 40 -11.29 -0.20 12.80
CA ASP A 40 -11.70 -0.67 11.49
C ASP A 40 -12.16 0.47 10.58
N SER A 41 -13.01 1.37 11.10
CA SER A 41 -13.42 2.56 10.36
C SER A 41 -12.21 3.43 9.99
N ALA A 42 -11.30 3.69 10.94
CA ALA A 42 -10.11 4.50 10.71
C ALA A 42 -9.13 3.85 9.70
N TRP A 43 -8.98 2.52 9.72
CA TRP A 43 -8.18 1.78 8.73
C TRP A 43 -8.78 1.90 7.33
N ASN A 44 -10.10 1.77 7.22
CA ASN A 44 -10.80 1.90 5.95
C ASN A 44 -10.69 3.34 5.40
N SER A 45 -10.78 4.38 6.22
CA SER A 45 -10.61 5.78 5.76
C SER A 45 -9.15 6.24 5.65
N LEU A 46 -8.17 5.39 5.98
CA LEU A 46 -6.75 5.78 6.01
C LEU A 46 -6.21 6.10 4.61
N PRO A 47 -5.68 7.30 4.34
CA PRO A 47 -5.19 7.68 3.02
C PRO A 47 -3.75 7.21 2.75
N TYR A 48 -3.09 6.57 3.72
CA TYR A 48 -1.71 6.11 3.62
C TYR A 48 -1.63 4.59 3.71
N LEU A 49 -0.97 3.96 2.75
CA LEU A 49 -0.72 2.53 2.76
C LEU A 49 0.75 2.24 2.54
N ASP A 50 1.37 1.53 3.47
CA ASP A 50 2.72 0.99 3.30
C ASP A 50 2.72 -0.51 3.52
N PHE A 51 2.85 -1.30 2.45
CA PHE A 51 2.90 -2.75 2.57
C PHE A 51 4.27 -3.27 3.01
N GLY A 52 5.32 -2.44 2.87
CA GLY A 52 6.70 -2.82 3.16
C GLY A 52 7.13 -4.14 2.50
N GLU A 53 8.09 -4.81 3.13
CA GLU A 53 8.70 -6.08 2.70
C GLU A 53 7.76 -7.29 2.76
N ILE A 54 6.55 -7.15 3.32
CA ILE A 54 5.67 -8.29 3.57
C ILE A 54 5.27 -8.97 2.27
N LEU A 55 5.13 -8.20 1.20
CA LEU A 55 4.76 -8.72 -0.12
C LEU A 55 5.95 -9.34 -0.86
N TRP A 56 7.18 -9.29 -0.32
CA TRP A 56 8.33 -9.98 -0.91
C TRP A 56 8.21 -11.50 -0.89
N TRP A 57 7.54 -12.05 0.11
CA TRP A 57 7.43 -13.50 0.31
C TRP A 57 6.10 -14.08 -0.19
N LEU A 58 5.14 -13.23 -0.55
CA LEU A 58 3.86 -13.70 -1.06
C LEU A 58 4.01 -14.07 -2.54
N LYS A 59 3.69 -15.31 -2.88
CA LYS A 59 3.50 -15.70 -4.29
C LYS A 59 2.26 -15.02 -4.90
N ASP A 60 1.29 -14.68 -4.06
CA ASP A 60 -0.01 -14.12 -4.46
C ASP A 60 -0.15 -12.64 -4.06
N VAL A 61 0.91 -11.84 -4.27
CA VAL A 61 0.85 -10.38 -4.08
C VAL A 61 -0.35 -9.80 -4.83
N ASN A 62 -0.62 -10.33 -6.03
CA ASN A 62 -1.68 -9.83 -6.87
C ASN A 62 -3.07 -9.94 -6.22
N VAL A 63 -3.34 -11.06 -5.53
CA VAL A 63 -4.63 -11.29 -4.88
C VAL A 63 -4.84 -10.32 -3.71
N VAL A 64 -3.82 -10.14 -2.87
CA VAL A 64 -3.90 -9.23 -1.72
C VAL A 64 -4.05 -7.78 -2.17
N MET A 65 -3.34 -7.42 -3.24
CA MET A 65 -3.40 -6.10 -3.84
C MET A 65 -4.77 -5.83 -4.46
N ASP A 66 -5.29 -6.77 -5.24
CA ASP A 66 -6.62 -6.65 -5.85
C ASP A 66 -7.71 -6.51 -4.78
N GLN A 67 -7.68 -7.32 -3.72
CA GLN A 67 -8.65 -7.23 -2.63
C GLN A 67 -8.60 -5.87 -1.92
N THR A 68 -7.38 -5.39 -1.62
CA THR A 68 -7.21 -4.12 -0.91
C THR A 68 -7.62 -2.93 -1.76
N LEU A 69 -7.21 -2.90 -3.03
CA LEU A 69 -7.54 -1.82 -3.96
C LEU A 69 -9.02 -1.84 -4.35
N ALA A 70 -9.63 -3.01 -4.53
CA ALA A 70 -11.05 -3.14 -4.83
C ALA A 70 -11.92 -2.63 -3.67
N SER A 71 -11.58 -2.98 -2.43
CA SER A 71 -12.25 -2.44 -1.25
C SER A 71 -12.17 -0.91 -1.24
N ARG A 72 -10.98 -0.36 -1.47
CA ARG A 72 -10.77 1.10 -1.41
C ARG A 72 -11.47 1.87 -2.51
N LYS A 73 -11.50 1.32 -3.73
CA LYS A 73 -12.27 1.86 -4.84
C LYS A 73 -13.77 1.85 -4.52
N LYS A 74 -14.29 0.76 -3.95
CA LYS A 74 -15.70 0.65 -3.56
C LYS A 74 -16.11 1.71 -2.55
N HIS A 75 -15.23 2.02 -1.61
CA HIS A 75 -15.46 3.00 -0.55
C HIS A 75 -15.06 4.44 -0.95
N ASN A 76 -14.62 4.66 -2.19
CA ASN A 76 -14.22 5.97 -2.74
C ASN A 76 -13.24 6.76 -1.84
N ILE A 77 -12.27 6.06 -1.25
CA ILE A 77 -11.30 6.68 -0.35
C ILE A 77 -10.19 7.31 -1.18
N SER A 78 -9.97 8.61 -0.98
CA SER A 78 -8.82 9.32 -1.57
C SER A 78 -7.53 8.81 -0.93
N MET A 79 -6.69 8.17 -1.73
CA MET A 79 -5.38 7.71 -1.27
C MET A 79 -4.37 8.81 -1.50
N GLN A 80 -3.51 9.11 -0.53
CA GLN A 80 -2.46 10.11 -0.69
C GLN A 80 -1.11 9.46 -0.97
N ARG A 81 -0.75 8.43 -0.20
CA ARG A 81 0.52 7.71 -0.36
C ARG A 81 0.29 6.22 -0.44
N PHE A 82 0.95 5.59 -1.40
CA PHE A 82 1.04 4.15 -1.52
C PHE A 82 2.50 3.74 -1.62
N SER A 83 2.93 2.83 -0.74
CA SER A 83 4.29 2.29 -0.70
C SER A 83 4.23 0.78 -0.77
N LEU A 84 5.00 0.22 -1.70
CA LEU A 84 5.06 -1.21 -1.96
C LEU A 84 6.49 -1.62 -2.26
N TRP A 85 6.91 -2.72 -1.63
CA TRP A 85 8.17 -3.35 -1.92
C TRP A 85 7.88 -4.64 -2.69
N LEU A 86 8.40 -4.71 -3.91
CA LEU A 86 8.23 -5.82 -4.84
C LEU A 86 9.51 -6.65 -4.88
N SER A 87 9.36 -7.96 -5.03
CA SER A 87 10.46 -8.81 -5.47
C SER A 87 10.69 -8.60 -6.96
N TYR A 88 11.90 -8.89 -7.44
CA TYR A 88 12.20 -8.89 -8.87
C TYR A 88 11.17 -9.69 -9.70
N TYR A 89 10.79 -10.89 -9.24
CA TYR A 89 9.81 -11.72 -9.94
C TYR A 89 8.41 -11.11 -9.96
N ALA A 90 7.98 -10.45 -8.88
CA ALA A 90 6.70 -9.75 -8.86
C ALA A 90 6.67 -8.52 -9.80
N CYS A 91 7.85 -7.93 -10.09
CA CYS A 91 7.98 -6.90 -11.11
C CYS A 91 7.85 -7.46 -12.54
N LEU A 92 8.27 -8.71 -12.76
CA LEU A 92 8.13 -9.36 -14.07
C LEU A 92 6.68 -9.79 -14.37
N SER A 93 5.88 -10.03 -13.34
CA SER A 93 4.44 -10.33 -13.44
C SER A 93 3.55 -9.11 -13.19
N TYR A 94 4.12 -7.90 -13.29
CA TYR A 94 3.46 -6.64 -12.97
C TYR A 94 2.31 -6.33 -13.94
N ASP A 95 1.16 -5.99 -13.37
CA ASP A 95 -0.04 -5.56 -14.10
C ASP A 95 -0.35 -4.08 -13.79
N ASP A 96 -0.36 -3.25 -14.83
CA ASP A 96 -0.69 -1.82 -14.77
C ASP A 96 -2.12 -1.54 -14.24
N ARG A 97 -2.95 -2.57 -14.10
CA ARG A 97 -4.30 -2.49 -13.52
C ARG A 97 -4.31 -1.78 -12.17
N TRP A 98 -3.32 -2.00 -11.31
CA TRP A 98 -3.28 -1.34 -9.99
C TRP A 98 -2.96 0.14 -10.10
N ILE A 99 -2.06 0.52 -11.01
CA ILE A 99 -1.74 1.94 -11.25
C ILE A 99 -3.01 2.68 -11.65
N LYS A 100 -3.80 2.11 -12.57
CA LYS A 100 -5.06 2.71 -13.02
C LYS A 100 -6.05 2.90 -11.85
N ILE A 101 -6.13 1.94 -10.94
CA ILE A 101 -6.97 2.06 -9.74
C ILE A 101 -6.41 3.15 -8.81
N LEU A 102 -5.09 3.18 -8.57
CA LEU A 102 -4.46 4.18 -7.71
C LEU A 102 -4.65 5.61 -8.25
N ILE A 103 -4.53 5.80 -9.57
CA ILE A 103 -4.83 7.07 -10.23
C ILE A 103 -6.30 7.46 -10.02
N ALA A 104 -7.23 6.52 -10.20
CA ALA A 104 -8.65 6.76 -9.94
C ALA A 104 -8.95 7.09 -8.46
N CYS A 105 -8.13 6.59 -7.54
CA CYS A 105 -8.19 6.91 -6.11
C CYS A 105 -7.47 8.23 -5.75
N ASN A 106 -7.08 9.05 -6.74
CA ASN A 106 -6.41 10.34 -6.59
C ASN A 106 -5.10 10.26 -5.76
N ILE A 107 -4.30 9.22 -6.01
CA ILE A 107 -2.98 9.07 -5.40
C ILE A 107 -2.12 10.32 -5.65
N LYS A 108 -1.32 10.73 -4.65
CA LYS A 108 -0.36 11.83 -4.81
C LYS A 108 1.07 11.32 -4.89
N GLU A 109 1.38 10.27 -4.13
CA GLU A 109 2.71 9.70 -4.00
C GLU A 109 2.66 8.17 -4.14
N LEU A 110 3.36 7.65 -5.14
CA LEU A 110 3.52 6.21 -5.35
C LEU A 110 5.00 5.83 -5.23
N ASN A 111 5.31 5.02 -4.22
CA ASN A 111 6.64 4.51 -3.93
C ASN A 111 6.68 3.01 -4.26
N LEU A 112 7.42 2.65 -5.30
CA LEU A 112 7.66 1.26 -5.67
C LEU A 112 9.14 0.96 -5.45
N ARG A 113 9.46 0.05 -4.53
CA ARG A 113 10.84 -0.41 -4.30
C ARG A 113 10.95 -1.84 -4.83
N VAL A 114 11.91 -2.09 -5.72
CA VAL A 114 12.17 -3.43 -6.24
C VAL A 114 13.50 -3.92 -5.67
N GLU A 115 13.49 -5.06 -5.01
CA GLU A 115 14.73 -5.70 -4.53
C GLU A 115 15.18 -6.78 -5.52
N THR A 116 16.39 -6.62 -6.06
CA THR A 116 17.01 -7.54 -7.02
C THR A 116 18.11 -8.33 -6.33
N HIS A 117 18.01 -9.65 -6.31
CA HIS A 117 18.96 -10.53 -5.62
C HIS A 117 20.13 -11.03 -6.50
N TYR A 118 20.35 -10.42 -7.67
CA TYR A 118 21.56 -10.65 -8.46
C TYR A 118 22.24 -9.32 -8.73
N TYR A 119 23.48 -9.22 -8.24
CA TYR A 119 24.33 -8.03 -8.17
C TYR A 119 23.98 -7.03 -7.07
N ARG A 120 25.04 -6.66 -6.35
CA ARG A 120 25.12 -5.80 -5.18
C ARG A 120 24.76 -4.35 -5.52
N GLY A 121 23.52 -4.09 -5.94
CA GLY A 121 23.03 -2.77 -6.31
C GLY A 121 21.53 -2.64 -6.03
N ASN A 122 21.17 -1.79 -5.06
CA ASN A 122 19.79 -1.43 -4.82
C ASN A 122 19.32 -0.49 -5.94
N PHE A 123 18.52 -0.99 -6.89
CA PHE A 123 17.83 -0.12 -7.83
C PHE A 123 16.62 0.50 -7.14
N LEU A 124 16.84 1.67 -6.52
CA LEU A 124 15.75 2.51 -6.03
C LEU A 124 15.03 3.11 -7.25
N TYR A 125 13.86 2.57 -7.60
CA TYR A 125 12.88 3.34 -8.36
C TYR A 125 12.39 4.45 -7.42
N GLY A 126 13.07 5.60 -7.47
CA GLY A 126 12.75 6.76 -6.66
C GLY A 126 11.27 7.13 -6.82
N SER A 127 10.64 7.56 -5.72
CA SER A 127 9.26 8.07 -5.65
C SER A 127 8.83 8.74 -6.95
N LEU A 128 7.94 8.10 -7.71
CA LEU A 128 7.51 8.62 -9.00
C LEU A 128 6.27 9.50 -8.79
N PRO A 129 6.29 10.80 -9.15
CA PRO A 129 5.06 11.58 -9.20
C PRO A 129 4.09 11.03 -10.25
N VAL A 130 2.78 11.15 -10.00
CA VAL A 130 1.67 10.63 -10.84
C VAL A 130 1.82 10.94 -12.32
N ALA A 131 2.34 12.12 -12.65
CA ALA A 131 2.61 12.55 -14.02
C ALA A 131 3.55 11.60 -14.79
N ILE A 132 4.44 10.90 -14.09
CA ILE A 132 5.36 9.95 -14.71
C ILE A 132 4.65 8.62 -15.04
N PHE A 133 3.63 8.21 -14.26
CA PHE A 133 2.85 7.00 -14.58
C PHE A 133 2.02 7.13 -15.86
N ALA A 134 1.55 8.35 -16.17
CA ALA A 134 0.92 8.65 -17.45
C ALA A 134 1.92 8.66 -18.62
N ALA A 135 3.20 8.94 -18.35
CA ALA A 135 4.26 9.01 -19.36
C ALA A 135 5.06 7.70 -19.51
N LYS A 136 5.02 6.78 -18.53
CA LYS A 136 5.82 5.55 -18.48
C LYS A 136 5.06 4.25 -18.75
N SER A 137 3.85 4.30 -19.34
CA SER A 137 3.22 3.10 -19.94
C SER A 137 4.04 2.47 -21.08
N LYS A 138 5.22 3.01 -21.39
CA LYS A 138 6.32 2.23 -21.93
C LYS A 138 7.25 1.88 -20.76
N CYS A 139 7.02 0.72 -20.13
CA CYS A 139 8.13 0.03 -19.49
C CYS A 139 9.19 -0.11 -20.57
N ALA A 140 10.22 0.72 -20.43
CA ALA A 140 11.18 0.94 -21.47
C ALA A 140 11.89 -0.39 -21.74
N GLU A 141 11.69 -0.90 -22.95
CA GLU A 141 12.79 -1.41 -23.76
C GLU A 141 13.96 -0.42 -23.63
N PHE A 142 14.82 -0.63 -22.65
CA PHE A 142 16.23 -0.37 -22.81
C PHE A 142 16.83 -1.77 -22.94
N ALA A 143 16.75 -2.36 -24.13
CA ALA A 143 17.75 -2.18 -25.17
C ALA A 143 19.16 -2.37 -24.57
N TRP A 144 19.63 -3.60 -24.62
CA TRP A 144 21.06 -3.87 -24.68
C TRP A 144 21.33 -4.52 -26.04
N ILE A 145 21.89 -3.68 -26.92
CA ILE A 145 22.98 -4.10 -27.81
C ILE A 145 24.10 -4.70 -26.95
#